data_AF-A0A392T577-F1
#
_entry.id   AF-A0A392T577-F1
#
_cell.length_a   1.000
_cell.length_b   1.000
_cell.length_c   1.000
_cell.angle_alpha   90.00
_cell.angle_beta   90.00
_cell.angle_gamma   90.00
#
_symmetry.space_group_name_H-M   'P 1'
#
loop_
_entity.id
_entity.type
_entity.pdbx_description
1 polymer ?
#
loop_
_entity_poly.entity_id
_entity_poly.type
_entity_poly.pdbx_seq_one_letter_code
_entity_poly.pdbx_strand_id
1 'polypeptide(L)' 'AFVGVNIGTDVTDLPSASNIVVTLKSHQITHVRLYDANAHMLQALSNTGIEVLVGVTDEEILRIGESPSVAASW' A
#
# COMPACT_ATOMS: atom_id res chain seq x y z
N ALA A 1 -3.72 14.13 15.38
CA ALA A 1 -4.69 13.48 14.47
C ALA A 1 -4.25 13.75 13.04
N PHE A 2 -4.30 12.76 12.16
CA PHE A 2 -3.92 12.88 10.74
C PHE A 2 -5.10 12.51 9.84
N VAL A 3 -5.02 12.88 8.57
CA VAL A 3 -5.90 12.41 7.50
C VAL A 3 -5.05 11.59 6.53
N GLY A 4 -5.53 10.41 6.18
CA GLY A 4 -4.90 9.53 5.20
C GLY A 4 -5.86 9.14 4.08
N VAL A 5 -5.33 8.50 3.05
CA VAL A 5 -6.11 8.07 1.88
C VAL A 5 -5.89 6.59 1.56
N ASN A 6 -6.92 5.95 1.00
CA ASN A 6 -6.79 4.61 0.45
C ASN A 6 -6.35 4.71 -1.02
N ILE A 7 -5.42 3.86 -1.44
CA ILE A 7 -5.00 3.75 -2.85
C ILE A 7 -5.57 2.44 -3.39
N GLY A 8 -6.67 2.55 -4.14
CA GLY A 8 -7.24 1.44 -4.89
C GLY A 8 -6.57 1.30 -6.26
N THR A 9 -6.18 0.08 -6.62
CA THR A 9 -5.48 -0.24 -7.88
C THR A 9 -6.34 -0.97 -8.90
N ASP A 10 -7.57 -1.35 -8.53
CA ASP A 10 -8.53 -2.04 -9.40
C ASP A 10 -9.27 -1.04 -10.33
N VAL A 11 -8.50 -0.42 -11.23
CA VAL A 11 -8.97 0.58 -12.21
C VAL A 11 -8.17 0.47 -13.52
N THR A 12 -8.75 0.91 -14.63
CA THR A 12 -8.16 0.74 -15.97
C THR A 12 -7.03 1.71 -16.29
N ASP A 13 -7.09 2.95 -15.81
CA ASP A 13 -6.16 4.04 -16.19
C ASP A 13 -5.51 4.66 -14.96
N LEU A 14 -4.91 3.82 -14.11
CA LEU A 14 -4.21 4.29 -12.92
C LEU A 14 -2.95 5.11 -13.31
N PRO A 15 -2.72 6.28 -12.70
CA PRO A 15 -1.44 6.97 -12.83
C PRO A 15 -0.29 6.08 -12.36
N SER A 16 0.93 6.32 -12.87
CA SER A 16 2.11 5.58 -12.40
C SER A 16 2.31 5.77 -10.89
N ALA A 17 2.89 4.78 -10.21
CA ALA A 17 3.15 4.83 -8.77
C ALA A 17 3.92 6.11 -8.36
N SER A 18 4.91 6.52 -9.17
CA SER A 18 5.65 7.76 -8.95
C SER A 18 4.77 9.00 -9.05
N ASN A 19 3.85 9.06 -10.03
CA ASN A 19 2.91 10.18 -10.17
C ASN A 19 1.94 10.23 -8.99
N ILE A 20 1.45 9.08 -8.52
CA ILE A 20 0.63 9.01 -7.30
C ILE A 20 1.40 9.62 -6.11
N VAL A 21 2.67 9.23 -5.91
CA VAL A 21 3.50 9.79 -4.83
C VAL A 21 3.72 11.30 -4.95
N VAL A 22 3.92 11.81 -6.18
CA VAL A 22 4.01 13.25 -6.43
C VAL A 22 2.73 13.95 -6.00
N THR A 23 1.56 13.40 -6.38
CA THR A 23 0.26 13.94 -5.97
C THR A 23 0.05 13.89 -4.46
N LEU A 24 0.43 12.80 -3.80
CA LEU A 24 0.32 12.69 -2.33
C LEU A 24 1.14 13.79 -1.65
N LYS A 25 2.39 14.00 -2.09
CA LYS A 25 3.28 15.04 -1.55
C LYS A 25 2.75 16.45 -1.83
N SER A 26 2.23 16.72 -3.02
CA SER A 26 1.68 18.05 -3.35
C SER A 26 0.47 18.42 -2.49
N HIS A 27 -0.28 17.42 -2.03
CA HIS A 27 -1.42 17.57 -1.13
C HIS A 27 -1.08 17.35 0.36
N GLN A 28 0.21 17.23 0.71
CA GLN A 28 0.67 17.03 2.10
C GLN A 28 0.02 15.81 2.78
N ILE A 29 -0.30 14.78 1.99
CA ILE A 29 -0.80 13.51 2.51
C ILE A 29 0.38 12.70 3.01
N THR A 30 0.37 12.36 4.29
CA THR A 30 1.46 11.65 4.96
C THR A 30 1.12 10.22 5.35
N HIS A 31 -0.13 9.78 5.15
CA HIS A 31 -0.58 8.45 5.53
C HIS A 31 -1.40 7.83 4.40
N VAL A 32 -1.08 6.60 4.03
CA VAL A 32 -1.81 5.86 2.98
C VAL A 32 -2.11 4.43 3.41
N ARG A 33 -3.17 3.86 2.85
CA ARG A 33 -3.47 2.42 2.92
C ARG A 33 -3.36 1.81 1.52
N LEU A 34 -2.60 0.72 1.42
CA LEU A 34 -2.60 -0.23 0.32
C LEU A 34 -3.44 -1.45 0.70
N TYR A 35 -4.14 -2.04 -0.26
CA TYR A 35 -4.96 -3.22 -0.04
C TYR A 35 -4.18 -4.53 -0.16
N ASP A 36 -3.00 -4.49 -0.78
CA ASP A 36 -2.10 -5.61 -1.01
C ASP A 36 -0.63 -5.15 -0.88
N ALA A 37 0.31 -6.11 -0.91
CA ALA A 37 1.74 -5.86 -0.91
C ALA A 37 2.29 -5.51 -2.31
N ASN A 38 1.66 -4.56 -3.02
CA ASN A 38 2.11 -4.16 -4.36
C ASN A 38 3.54 -3.58 -4.34
N ALA A 39 4.50 -4.36 -4.85
CA ALA A 39 5.91 -4.01 -4.83
C ALA A 39 6.24 -2.69 -5.55
N HIS A 40 5.54 -2.35 -6.64
CA HIS A 40 5.79 -1.10 -7.39
C HIS A 40 5.35 0.12 -6.58
N MET A 41 4.20 0.05 -5.91
CA MET A 41 3.75 1.12 -5.00
C MET A 41 4.67 1.26 -3.79
N LEU A 42 5.06 0.14 -3.16
CA LEU A 42 5.98 0.15 -2.02
C LEU A 42 7.35 0.75 -2.39
N GLN A 43 7.87 0.41 -3.57
CA GLN A 43 9.12 0.97 -4.07
C GLN A 43 9.00 2.48 -4.32
N ALA A 44 7.90 2.95 -4.91
CA ALA A 44 7.67 4.37 -5.14
C ALA A 44 7.49 5.17 -3.83
N LEU A 45 6.88 4.55 -2.82
CA LEU A 45 6.68 5.14 -1.48
C LEU A 45 7.96 5.10 -0.63
N SER A 46 8.97 4.31 -1.01
CA SER A 46 10.22 4.21 -0.26
C SER A 46 10.92 5.58 -0.11
N ASN A 47 11.46 5.84 1.08
CA ASN A 47 12.17 7.08 1.40
C ASN A 47 11.35 8.38 1.20
N THR A 48 10.02 8.30 1.12
CA THR A 48 9.15 9.48 0.96
C THR A 48 8.77 10.14 2.27
N GLY A 49 8.86 9.42 3.39
CA GLY A 49 8.32 9.83 4.69
C GLY A 49 6.81 9.64 4.83
N ILE A 50 6.13 9.07 3.82
CA ILE A 50 4.72 8.69 3.90
C ILE A 50 4.61 7.37 4.65
N GLU A 51 3.78 7.34 5.70
CA GLU A 51 3.46 6.13 6.44
C GLU A 51 2.47 5.26 5.65
N VAL A 52 2.76 3.96 5.58
CA VAL A 52 2.03 3.01 4.74
C VAL A 52 1.45 1.90 5.60
N LEU A 53 0.12 1.76 5.58
CA LEU A 53 -0.57 0.56 6.04
C LEU A 53 -0.73 -0.39 4.85
N VAL A 54 -0.29 -1.64 5.00
CA VAL A 54 -0.43 -2.69 3.99
C VAL A 54 -1.43 -3.74 4.47
N GLY A 55 -2.44 -4.01 3.65
CA GLY A 55 -3.42 -5.06 3.91
C GLY A 55 -2.95 -6.45 3.48
N VAL A 56 -3.33 -7.46 4.26
CA VAL A 56 -3.43 -8.85 3.79
C VAL A 56 -4.73 -8.95 2.99
N THR A 57 -4.70 -9.54 1.79
CA THR A 57 -5.93 -9.69 0.99
C THR A 57 -6.81 -10.81 1.55
N ASP A 58 -8.11 -10.76 1.27
CA ASP A 58 -9.06 -11.76 1.79
C ASP A 58 -8.70 -13.19 1.35
N GLU A 59 -8.13 -13.35 0.14
CA GLU A 59 -7.67 -14.62 -0.41
C GLU A 59 -6.45 -15.19 0.33
N GLU A 60 -5.65 -14.34 0.96
CA GLU A 60 -4.44 -14.72 1.66
C GLU A 60 -4.69 -15.07 3.14
N ILE A 61 -5.77 -14.57 3.74
CA ILE A 61 -6.05 -14.65 5.19
C ILE A 61 -5.95 -16.09 5.71
N LEU A 62 -6.63 -17.05 5.06
CA LEU A 62 -6.64 -18.44 5.55
C LEU A 62 -5.23 -19.05 5.51
N ARG A 63 -4.53 -18.91 4.38
CA ARG A 63 -3.19 -19.47 4.18
C ARG A 63 -2.17 -18.88 5.16
N ILE A 64 -2.25 -17.59 5.45
CA ILE A 64 -1.38 -16.90 6.41
C ILE A 64 -1.77 -17.26 7.85
N GLY A 65 -3.06 -17.28 8.16
CA GLY A 65 -3.56 -17.54 9.51
C GLY A 65 -3.32 -18.98 9.99
N GLU A 66 -3.24 -19.94 9.08
CA GLU A 66 -3.03 -21.36 9.41
C GLU A 66 -1.56 -21.77 9.57
N SER A 67 -0.60 -20.95 9.12
CA SER A 67 0.82 -21.32 9.12
C SER A 67 1.75 -20.18 9.54
N PRO A 68 2.43 -20.30 10.70
CA PRO A 68 3.41 -19.32 11.13
C PRO A 68 4.57 -19.11 10.14
N SER A 69 4.99 -20.15 9.42
CA SER A 69 6.06 -20.02 8.43
C SER A 69 5.60 -19.27 7.18
N VAL A 70 4.33 -19.41 6.80
CA VAL A 70 3.76 -18.60 5.71
C VAL A 70 3.60 -17.16 6.17
N ALA A 71 3.10 -16.92 7.38
CA ALA A 71 2.98 -15.58 7.94
C ALA A 71 4.32 -14.85 8.08
N ALA A 72 5.41 -15.57 8.36
CA ALA A 72 6.76 -14.99 8.40
C ALA A 72 7.36 -14.75 7.01
N SER A 73 6.87 -15.45 5.98
CA SER A 73 7.32 -15.28 4.60
C SER A 73 6.54 -14.20 3.84
N TRP A 74 5.30 -13.93 4.26
CA TRP A 74 4.50 -12.80 3.82
C TRP A 74 5.09 -11.52 4.40
#